data_AF-A0A7C6SZW4-F1
#
_entry.id   AF-A0A7C6SZW4-F1
#
_cell.length_a   1.000
_cell.length_b   1.000
_cell.length_c   1.000
_cell.angle_alpha   90.00
_cell.angle_beta   90.00
_cell.angle_gamma   90.00
#
_symmetry.space_group_name_H-M   'P 1'
#
loop_
_entity.id
_entity.type
_entity.pdbx_description
1 polymer ?
#
loop_
_entity_poly.entity_id
_entity_poly.type
_entity_poly.pdbx_seq_one_letter_code
_entity_poly.pdbx_strand_id
1 'polypeptide(L)'
;MDTVSFSFQTLEFPAIVDEVKNRCLSNLGKKLCERMQPSSVPARVRILLRETSEAALLVKRGVHRIDGLHDVSEPLQIAETGGVLPPADLVRISTVLRGAARFKKAMRPRKADVPLLCSYAESICELPEVTDTIDVSVDGDRVSDSADDD
;
A
#
# COMPACT_ATOMS: atom_id res chain seq x y z
N MET A 1 19.12 8.09 -30.03
CA MET A 1 18.43 6.79 -29.86
C MET A 1 18.94 6.24 -28.54
N ASP A 2 18.12 6.31 -27.50
CA ASP A 2 18.59 6.15 -26.12
C ASP A 2 19.03 4.72 -25.86
N THR A 3 20.33 4.54 -25.62
CA THR A 3 20.97 3.25 -25.34
C THR A 3 20.33 2.51 -24.16
N VAL A 4 19.77 3.25 -23.21
CA VAL A 4 19.01 2.72 -22.06
C VAL A 4 17.74 1.97 -22.49
N SER A 5 17.00 2.50 -23.47
CA SER A 5 15.79 1.85 -23.98
C SER A 5 16.10 0.57 -24.74
N PHE A 6 17.19 0.58 -25.52
CA PHE A 6 17.67 -0.60 -26.24
C PHE A 6 18.08 -1.74 -25.29
N SER A 7 18.86 -1.44 -24.24
CA SER A 7 19.27 -2.45 -23.26
C SER A 7 18.09 -3.07 -22.51
N PHE A 8 17.04 -2.30 -22.19
CA PHE A 8 15.84 -2.83 -21.53
C PHE A 8 15.04 -3.78 -22.42
N GLN A 9 14.97 -3.50 -23.73
CA GLN A 9 14.36 -4.41 -24.69
C GLN A 9 15.17 -5.69 -24.84
N THR A 10 16.50 -5.59 -24.95
CA THR A 10 17.38 -6.77 -25.05
C THR A 10 17.30 -7.68 -23.81
N LEU A 11 17.14 -7.08 -22.63
CA LEU A 11 16.99 -7.82 -21.36
C LEU A 11 15.55 -8.25 -21.08
N GLU A 12 14.62 -8.00 -22.00
CA GLU A 12 13.19 -8.29 -21.87
C GLU A 12 12.58 -7.74 -20.56
N PHE A 13 13.10 -6.61 -20.07
CA PHE A 13 12.65 -6.02 -18.82
C PHE A 13 11.13 -5.74 -18.80
N PRO A 14 10.50 -5.23 -19.88
CA PRO A 14 9.04 -5.07 -19.92
C PRO A 14 8.27 -6.37 -19.68
N ALA A 15 8.73 -7.49 -20.24
CA ALA A 15 8.08 -8.80 -20.05
C ALA A 15 8.18 -9.27 -18.59
N ILE A 16 9.34 -9.03 -17.94
CA ILE A 16 9.52 -9.31 -16.51
C ILE A 16 8.53 -8.47 -15.66
N VAL A 17 8.39 -7.18 -15.97
CA VAL A 17 7.45 -6.29 -15.26
C VAL A 17 6.02 -6.79 -15.42
N ASP A 18 5.61 -7.20 -16.62
CA ASP A 18 4.26 -7.73 -16.86
C ASP A 18 4.01 -9.04 -16.09
N GLU A 19 4.99 -9.93 -16.02
CA GLU A 19 4.88 -11.17 -15.24
C GLU A 19 4.71 -10.90 -13.74
N VAL A 20 5.46 -9.94 -13.18
CA VAL A 20 5.31 -9.53 -11.77
C VAL A 20 3.96 -8.85 -11.54
N LYS A 21 3.53 -7.99 -12.47
CA LYS A 21 2.21 -7.31 -12.42
C LYS A 21 1.06 -8.31 -12.37
N ASN A 22 1.14 -9.39 -13.16
CA ASN A 22 0.12 -10.43 -13.20
C ASN A 22 0.03 -11.25 -11.90
N ARG A 23 1.07 -11.22 -11.07
CA ARG A 23 1.12 -11.89 -9.75
C ARG A 23 0.71 -10.98 -8.60
N CYS A 24 0.44 -9.71 -8.85
CA CYS A 24 0.02 -8.76 -7.81
C CYS A 24 -1.40 -9.03 -7.31
N LEU A 25 -1.57 -9.04 -5.98
CA LEU A 25 -2.86 -9.25 -5.32
C LEU A 25 -3.77 -8.01 -5.35
N SER A 26 -3.23 -6.81 -5.60
CA SER A 26 -3.97 -5.56 -5.60
C SER A 26 -3.66 -4.70 -6.82
N ASN A 27 -4.62 -3.87 -7.22
CA ASN A 27 -4.43 -2.89 -8.29
C ASN A 27 -3.37 -1.84 -7.91
N LEU A 28 -3.23 -1.50 -6.62
CA LEU A 28 -2.15 -0.65 -6.14
C LEU A 28 -0.77 -1.28 -6.39
N GLY A 29 -0.63 -2.59 -6.15
CA GLY A 29 0.58 -3.35 -6.49
C GLY A 29 0.87 -3.33 -7.99
N LYS A 30 -0.17 -3.53 -8.83
CA LYS A 30 -0.03 -3.46 -10.29
C LYS A 30 0.47 -2.09 -10.77
N LYS A 31 -0.12 -1.01 -10.26
CA LYS A 31 0.33 0.36 -10.52
C LYS A 31 1.78 0.60 -10.10
N LEU A 32 2.23 -0.01 -8.99
CA LEU A 32 3.64 0.06 -8.57
C LEU A 32 4.56 -0.67 -9.56
N CYS A 33 4.17 -1.85 -10.04
CA CYS A 33 4.92 -2.59 -11.06
C CYS A 33 5.09 -1.79 -12.35
N GLU A 34 4.05 -1.11 -12.80
CA GLU A 34 4.10 -0.26 -14.00
C GLU A 34 5.13 0.87 -13.93
N ARG A 35 5.50 1.30 -12.71
CA ARG A 35 6.52 2.33 -12.46
C ARG A 35 7.90 1.75 -12.16
N MET A 36 8.08 0.43 -12.17
CA MET A 36 9.37 -0.20 -11.88
C MET A 36 10.39 0.17 -12.94
N GLN A 37 11.59 0.55 -12.48
CA GLN A 37 12.74 0.78 -13.34
C GLN A 37 13.98 0.13 -12.74
N PRO A 38 14.89 -0.42 -13.56
CA PRO A 38 16.16 -0.91 -13.08
C PRO A 38 16.97 0.24 -12.46
N SER A 39 17.70 -0.06 -11.38
CA SER A 39 18.62 0.90 -10.76
C SER A 39 20.07 0.53 -11.08
N SER A 40 20.86 1.50 -11.51
CA SER A 40 22.32 1.36 -11.68
C SER A 40 23.12 1.76 -10.44
N VAL A 41 22.45 2.23 -9.37
CA VAL A 41 23.09 2.69 -8.13
C VAL A 41 23.30 1.49 -7.19
N PRO A 42 24.54 1.05 -6.91
CA PRO A 42 24.78 -0.20 -6.18
C PRO A 42 24.15 -0.23 -4.78
N ALA A 43 24.13 0.91 -4.09
CA ALA A 43 23.48 1.02 -2.78
C ALA A 43 21.97 0.77 -2.86
N ARG A 44 21.31 1.33 -3.89
CA ARG A 44 19.87 1.12 -4.14
C ARG A 44 19.58 -0.34 -4.50
N VAL A 45 20.41 -0.94 -5.35
CA VAL A 45 20.28 -2.36 -5.75
C VAL A 45 20.34 -3.28 -4.53
N ARG A 46 21.27 -3.05 -3.60
CA ARG A 46 21.36 -3.84 -2.36
C ARG A 46 20.09 -3.75 -1.51
N ILE A 47 19.48 -2.57 -1.43
CA ILE A 47 18.22 -2.38 -0.70
C ILE A 47 17.08 -3.14 -1.38
N LEU A 48 16.93 -3.01 -2.71
CA LEU A 48 15.88 -3.70 -3.47
C LEU A 48 16.01 -5.24 -3.37
N LEU A 49 17.23 -5.77 -3.43
CA LEU A 49 17.48 -7.20 -3.26
C LEU A 49 17.12 -7.67 -1.84
N ARG A 50 17.46 -6.88 -0.82
CA ARG A 50 17.09 -7.18 0.57
C ARG A 50 15.58 -7.15 0.75
N GLU A 51 14.91 -6.13 0.24
CA GLU A 51 13.45 -6.00 0.28
C GLU A 51 12.76 -7.22 -0.35
N THR A 52 13.22 -7.63 -1.54
CA THR A 52 12.73 -8.84 -2.22
C THR A 52 12.97 -10.11 -1.40
N SER A 53 14.14 -10.23 -0.78
CA SER A 53 14.50 -11.40 0.05
C SER A 53 13.64 -11.49 1.31
N GLU A 54 13.42 -10.36 1.99
CA GLU A 54 12.53 -10.27 3.16
C GLU A 54 11.07 -10.56 2.77
N ALA A 55 10.59 -10.03 1.64
CA ALA A 55 9.25 -10.30 1.14
C ALA A 55 9.04 -11.78 0.80
N ALA A 56 10.01 -12.42 0.16
CA ALA A 56 9.98 -13.85 -0.13
C ALA A 56 9.88 -14.70 1.16
N LEU A 57 10.55 -14.28 2.23
CA LEU A 57 10.46 -14.95 3.53
C LEU A 57 9.05 -14.81 4.14
N LEU A 58 8.43 -13.63 4.05
CA LEU A 58 7.05 -13.42 4.51
C LEU A 58 6.06 -14.29 3.74
N VAL A 59 6.17 -14.34 2.41
CA VAL A 59 5.31 -15.17 1.56
C VAL A 59 5.45 -16.65 1.93
N LYS A 60 6.68 -17.15 2.10
CA LYS A 60 6.94 -18.53 2.54
C LYS A 60 6.30 -18.85 3.91
N ARG A 61 6.20 -17.85 4.79
CA ARG A 61 5.58 -17.97 6.12
C ARG A 61 4.07 -17.71 6.12
N GLY A 62 3.45 -17.59 4.94
CA GLY A 62 2.01 -17.38 4.79
C GLY A 62 1.55 -15.94 5.07
N VAL A 63 2.46 -14.99 5.26
CA VAL A 63 2.15 -13.58 5.55
C VAL A 63 2.10 -12.82 4.23
N HIS A 64 1.03 -13.05 3.47
CA HIS A 64 0.94 -12.59 2.08
C HIS A 64 -0.26 -11.68 1.81
N ARG A 65 -1.20 -11.53 2.76
CA ARG A 65 -2.43 -10.76 2.55
C ARG A 65 -2.39 -9.48 3.40
N ILE A 66 -2.58 -8.35 2.70
CA ILE A 66 -2.85 -7.04 3.30
C ILE A 66 -4.33 -6.78 3.05
N ASP A 67 -5.14 -6.93 4.10
CA ASP A 67 -6.59 -6.72 4.01
C ASP A 67 -6.93 -5.23 4.03
N GLY A 68 -7.98 -4.85 3.30
CA GLY A 68 -8.44 -3.46 3.24
C GLY A 68 -7.59 -2.54 2.37
N LEU A 69 -6.76 -3.10 1.48
CA LEU A 69 -5.91 -2.32 0.59
C LEU A 69 -6.72 -1.77 -0.60
N HIS A 70 -7.35 -0.62 -0.40
CA HIS A 70 -8.06 0.13 -1.43
C HIS A 70 -7.25 1.34 -1.90
N ASP A 71 -7.37 1.68 -3.19
CA ASP A 71 -6.89 2.95 -3.69
C ASP A 71 -7.86 4.05 -3.24
N VAL A 72 -7.39 4.93 -2.36
CA VAL A 72 -8.16 6.08 -1.82
C VAL A 72 -7.53 7.41 -2.25
N SER A 73 -6.68 7.41 -3.28
CA SER A 73 -5.96 8.62 -3.72
C SER A 73 -6.90 9.74 -4.16
N GLU A 74 -7.96 9.40 -4.89
CA GLU A 74 -8.97 10.36 -5.35
C GLU A 74 -9.78 10.97 -4.17
N PRO A 75 -10.37 10.16 -3.27
CA PRO A 75 -10.98 10.69 -2.05
C PRO A 75 -10.06 11.59 -1.22
N LEU A 76 -8.79 11.20 -1.05
CA LEU A 76 -7.82 12.02 -0.31
C LEU A 76 -7.55 13.37 -0.99
N GLN A 77 -7.48 13.40 -2.32
CA GLN A 77 -7.32 14.64 -3.07
C GLN A 77 -8.53 15.57 -2.94
N ILE A 78 -9.75 15.01 -2.94
CA ILE A 78 -10.97 15.80 -2.70
C ILE A 78 -10.93 16.41 -1.29
N ALA A 79 -10.62 15.59 -0.27
CA ALA A 79 -10.51 16.06 1.11
C ALA A 79 -9.43 17.15 1.30
N GLU A 80 -8.28 17.01 0.65
CA GLU A 80 -7.19 18.00 0.69
C GLU A 80 -7.65 19.38 0.18
N THR A 81 -8.56 19.40 -0.80
CA THR A 81 -9.14 20.65 -1.33
C THR A 81 -10.33 21.18 -0.53
N GLY A 82 -10.70 20.53 0.57
CA GLY A 82 -11.87 20.87 1.39
C GLY A 82 -13.20 20.40 0.80
N GLY A 83 -13.17 19.46 -0.14
CA GLY A 83 -14.38 18.89 -0.74
C GLY A 83 -15.11 17.93 0.19
N VAL A 84 -16.41 17.74 -0.06
CA VAL A 84 -17.26 16.82 0.70
C VAL A 84 -17.10 15.40 0.16
N LEU A 85 -16.79 14.45 1.05
CA LEU A 85 -16.69 13.04 0.70
C LEU A 85 -18.03 12.31 0.87
N PRO A 86 -18.41 11.42 -0.06
CA PRO A 86 -19.56 10.56 0.13
C PRO A 86 -19.28 9.50 1.21
N PRO A 87 -20.32 8.97 1.90
CA PRO A 87 -20.18 7.96 2.94
C PRO A 87 -19.35 6.74 2.53
N ALA A 88 -19.55 6.24 1.30
CA ALA A 88 -18.80 5.11 0.77
C ALA A 88 -17.28 5.34 0.72
N ASP A 89 -16.83 6.58 0.43
CA ASP A 89 -15.40 6.91 0.42
C ASP A 89 -14.82 7.03 1.83
N LEU A 90 -15.60 7.57 2.77
CA LEU A 90 -15.23 7.57 4.20
C LEU A 90 -15.05 6.14 4.72
N VAL A 91 -15.97 5.24 4.41
CA VAL A 91 -15.88 3.81 4.79
C VAL A 91 -14.66 3.13 4.17
N ARG A 92 -14.34 3.45 2.90
CA ARG A 92 -13.13 2.95 2.24
C ARG A 92 -11.86 3.45 2.94
N ILE A 93 -11.80 4.73 3.30
CA ILE A 93 -10.68 5.32 4.06
C ILE A 93 -10.53 4.63 5.41
N SER A 94 -11.63 4.48 6.18
CA SER A 94 -11.62 3.77 7.47
C SER A 94 -11.12 2.32 7.31
N THR A 95 -11.55 1.63 6.25
CA THR A 95 -11.11 0.27 5.93
C THR A 95 -9.59 0.19 5.67
N VAL A 96 -9.03 1.15 4.92
CA VAL A 96 -7.58 1.25 4.66
C VAL A 96 -6.81 1.49 5.96
N LEU A 97 -7.24 2.44 6.78
CA LEU A 97 -6.57 2.78 8.06
C LEU A 97 -6.53 1.57 9.00
N ARG A 98 -7.67 0.88 9.18
CA ARG A 98 -7.73 -0.34 9.99
C ARG A 98 -6.86 -1.46 9.42
N GLY A 99 -6.85 -1.62 8.10
CA GLY A 99 -5.98 -2.56 7.40
C GLY A 99 -4.49 -2.29 7.66
N ALA A 100 -4.10 -1.03 7.58
CA ALA A 100 -2.74 -0.57 7.82
C ALA A 100 -2.31 -0.80 9.28
N ALA A 101 -3.17 -0.49 10.26
CA ALA A 101 -2.91 -0.75 11.68
C ALA A 101 -2.75 -2.26 11.97
N ARG A 102 -3.63 -3.11 11.39
CA ARG A 102 -3.50 -4.58 11.49
C ARG A 102 -2.18 -5.07 10.88
N PHE A 103 -1.82 -4.56 9.71
CA PHE A 103 -0.56 -4.91 9.05
C PHE A 103 0.65 -4.51 9.90
N LYS A 104 0.68 -3.28 10.43
CA LYS A 104 1.74 -2.81 11.33
C LYS A 104 1.89 -3.71 12.56
N LYS A 105 0.78 -4.03 13.23
CA LYS A 105 0.77 -4.97 14.37
C LYS A 105 1.29 -6.36 13.99
N ALA A 106 0.90 -6.86 12.82
CA ALA A 106 1.39 -8.15 12.31
C ALA A 106 2.90 -8.10 12.01
N MET A 107 3.47 -6.98 11.59
CA MET A 107 4.89 -6.88 11.28
C MET A 107 5.79 -6.83 12.52
N ARG A 108 5.35 -6.23 13.64
CA ARG A 108 6.15 -6.06 14.87
C ARG A 108 6.92 -7.31 15.35
N PRO A 109 6.31 -8.50 15.51
CA PRO A 109 7.03 -9.69 16.00
C PRO A 109 8.06 -10.25 15.01
N ARG A 110 8.13 -9.72 13.79
CA ARG A 110 8.96 -10.25 12.69
C ARG A 110 10.25 -9.45 12.47
N LYS A 111 10.52 -8.45 13.32
CA LYS A 111 11.67 -7.52 13.21
C LYS A 111 13.02 -8.22 13.13
N ALA A 112 13.18 -9.37 13.78
CA ALA A 112 14.41 -10.16 13.72
C ALA A 112 14.69 -10.74 12.32
N ASP A 113 13.63 -11.12 11.59
CA ASP A 113 13.73 -11.80 10.30
C ASP A 113 13.61 -10.86 9.11
N VAL A 114 12.75 -9.84 9.22
CA VAL A 114 12.43 -8.89 8.14
C VAL A 114 12.52 -7.42 8.59
N PRO A 115 13.68 -6.99 9.11
CA PRO A 115 13.86 -5.66 9.68
C PRO A 115 13.59 -4.50 8.72
N LEU A 116 13.88 -4.64 7.41
CA LEU A 116 13.62 -3.58 6.44
C LEU A 116 12.11 -3.41 6.23
N LEU A 117 11.38 -4.49 5.99
CA LEU A 117 9.92 -4.42 5.82
C LEU A 117 9.22 -3.97 7.12
N CYS A 118 9.73 -4.37 8.29
CA CYS A 118 9.25 -3.83 9.56
C CYS A 118 9.46 -2.32 9.66
N SER A 119 10.55 -1.76 9.12
CA SER A 119 10.77 -0.32 9.14
C SER A 119 9.73 0.45 8.31
N TYR A 120 9.29 -0.10 7.17
CA TYR A 120 8.19 0.46 6.39
C TYR A 120 6.88 0.39 7.17
N ALA A 121 6.61 -0.74 7.82
CA ALA A 121 5.41 -0.89 8.65
C ALA A 121 5.38 0.11 9.82
N GLU A 122 6.54 0.43 10.42
CA GLU A 122 6.62 1.43 11.48
C GLU A 122 6.31 2.85 11.02
N SER A 123 6.52 3.19 9.75
CA SER A 123 6.12 4.48 9.17
C SER A 123 4.63 4.64 8.94
N ILE A 124 3.82 3.58 9.10
CA ILE A 124 2.36 3.66 9.01
C ILE A 124 1.83 4.44 10.22
N CYS A 125 1.01 5.46 9.95
CA CYS A 125 0.22 6.18 10.95
C CYS A 125 -1.14 5.48 11.14
N GLU A 126 -1.54 5.22 12.38
CA GLU A 126 -2.73 4.41 12.69
C GLU A 126 -4.03 5.24 12.76
N LEU A 127 -3.95 6.56 12.99
CA LEU A 127 -5.06 7.53 13.01
C LEU A 127 -6.41 7.00 13.58
N PRO A 128 -6.43 6.40 14.79
CA PRO A 128 -7.65 5.82 15.37
C PRO A 128 -8.78 6.84 15.53
N GLU A 129 -8.43 8.09 15.85
CA GLU A 129 -9.39 9.20 15.96
C GLU A 129 -10.18 9.42 14.67
N VAL A 130 -9.53 9.27 13.51
CA VAL A 130 -10.19 9.41 12.20
C VAL A 130 -11.13 8.23 11.95
N THR A 131 -10.69 7.01 12.27
CA THR A 131 -11.55 5.83 12.09
C THR A 131 -12.77 5.88 13.01
N ASP A 132 -12.59 6.29 14.26
CA ASP A 132 -13.67 6.38 15.25
C ASP A 132 -14.68 7.46 14.85
N THR A 133 -14.20 8.62 14.37
CA THR A 133 -15.07 9.69 13.86
C THR A 133 -15.90 9.22 12.66
N ILE A 134 -15.29 8.51 11.71
CA ILE A 134 -16.01 7.97 10.53
C ILE A 134 -17.08 6.97 10.97
N ASP A 135 -16.77 6.09 11.92
CA ASP A 135 -17.72 5.07 12.38
C ASP A 135 -18.96 5.67 13.05
N VAL A 136 -18.79 6.77 13.80
CA VAL A 136 -19.92 7.48 14.42
C VAL A 136 -20.73 8.26 13.36
N SER A 137 -20.04 8.77 12.33
CA SER A 137 -20.66 9.58 11.28
C SER A 137 -21.38 8.74 10.20
N VAL A 138 -21.00 7.48 10.02
CA VAL A 138 -21.49 6.61 8.94
C VAL A 138 -21.90 5.23 9.48
N ASP A 139 -23.20 4.91 9.37
CA ASP A 139 -23.73 3.57 9.63
C ASP A 139 -23.87 2.80 8.30
N GLY A 140 -22.85 2.00 7.96
CA GLY A 140 -22.81 1.24 6.72
C GLY A 140 -22.65 2.13 5.48
N ASP A 141 -23.71 2.28 4.68
CA ASP A 141 -23.74 3.16 3.49
C ASP A 141 -24.65 4.39 3.71
N ARG A 142 -25.04 4.65 4.95
CA ARG A 142 -25.92 5.76 5.32
C ARG A 142 -25.23 6.67 6.33
N VAL A 143 -25.44 7.97 6.19
CA VAL A 143 -25.05 8.93 7.24
C VAL A 143 -25.87 8.61 8.49
N SER A 144 -25.19 8.51 9.63
CA SER A 144 -25.84 8.28 10.92
C SER A 144 -26.63 9.51 11.35
N ASP A 145 -27.80 9.30 11.95
CA ASP A 145 -28.60 10.37 12.59
C ASP A 145 -27.89 10.94 13.84
N SER A 146 -26.76 10.32 14.25
CA SER A 146 -25.89 10.75 15.34
C SER A 146 -24.71 11.63 14.89
N ALA A 147 -24.65 12.00 13.60
CA ALA A 147 -23.57 12.81 13.04
C ALA A 147 -23.65 14.31 13.41
N ASP A 148 -24.61 14.70 14.26
CA ASP A 148 -24.74 16.05 14.82
C ASP A 148 -24.36 16.07 16.31
N ASP A 149 -23.19 16.62 16.62
CA ASP A 149 -22.98 17.65 17.66
C ASP A 149 -21.56 18.25 17.53
N ASP A 150 -21.51 19.59 17.38
CA ASP A 150 -20.41 20.56 17.21
C ASP A 150 -19.74 20.80 15.83
#